data_AF-A0A1X9Z8D5-F1
#
_entry.id   AF-A0A1X9Z8D5-F1
#
_cell.length_a   1.000
_cell.length_b   1.000
_cell.length_c   1.000
_cell.angle_alpha   90.00
_cell.angle_beta   90.00
_cell.angle_gamma   90.00
#
_symmetry.space_group_name_H-M   'P 1'
#
loop_
_entity.id
_entity.type
_entity.pdbx_description
1 polymer ?
#
loop_
_entity_poly.entity_id
_entity_poly.type
_entity_poly.pdbx_seq_one_letter_code
_entity_poly.pdbx_strand_id
1 'polypeptide(L)'
;MAGGKETTRQRMINIMYLVLLAMLALNVSDTILDAFKNINDSLDTSKNNVNTSINQLFSAFENSKLKEEPARAQPIYDKAKQAQKAADDLNNYIESIKKEFTQAGDGIDPETEDLVNRSNQDIAQNIMINQKKADELKKRINATREKLISLLDPADRANVSFSLEAKDPARKRKGNWQETYFGEGTPLTAAMTILTKLQTDTKNAEAEVVKKLFGNMDKAQVNLDQFAAVAVAPTSYVIQGQPYTAEVFLTASDSRSTPDITVNGSKLSVKDGKGTYSGGTSSVGQFTWVGTVRVRQTDGQVKEYKTQPQTYQVAKPSASVSSTKLNVIYAGIPNPFTVSAAGFPLESIRASISGGSMSGSNGNYNVKVPGSLVGQDVSINVSANNAGKTVSLGSQKFRVKGIPTPVAKVGGRAGGDVASVQLKSETEIEADLDDFPFDVKFKIQRYKLTIIKPRSDAVTIPGSGGSFAGAVKGAINSITPGTRVFFEDIVSIGPDGRQKILPSLAFSVK
;
A
#
# COMPACT_ATOMS: atom_id res chain seq x y z
N MET A 1 -21.54 1.73 -102.95
CA MET A 1 -23.00 1.86 -102.75
C MET A 1 -23.22 3.18 -102.01
N ALA A 2 -23.43 4.37 -102.60
CA ALA A 2 -23.69 4.86 -103.95
C ALA A 2 -22.62 4.52 -105.00
N GLY A 3 -23.02 4.47 -106.27
CA GLY A 3 -22.26 3.96 -107.41
C GLY A 3 -22.05 5.00 -108.50
N GLY A 4 -21.61 6.20 -108.15
CA GLY A 4 -20.98 7.11 -109.12
C GLY A 4 -19.52 6.69 -109.31
N LYS A 5 -19.02 6.59 -110.54
CA LYS A 5 -17.58 6.43 -110.79
C LYS A 5 -16.88 7.73 -110.36
N GLU A 6 -16.48 7.80 -109.08
CA GLU A 6 -15.67 8.92 -108.58
C GLU A 6 -14.43 9.08 -109.44
N THR A 7 -14.16 10.32 -109.86
CA THR A 7 -12.93 10.66 -110.56
C THR A 7 -11.73 10.33 -109.68
N THR A 8 -10.59 9.96 -110.27
CA THR A 8 -9.36 9.64 -109.52
C THR A 8 -8.99 10.73 -108.53
N ARG A 9 -9.32 12.00 -108.83
CA ARG A 9 -9.16 13.15 -107.96
C ARG A 9 -10.07 13.12 -106.73
N GLN A 10 -11.36 12.78 -106.88
CA GLN A 10 -12.28 12.64 -105.75
C GLN A 10 -11.89 11.49 -104.82
N ARG A 11 -11.42 10.37 -105.37
CA ARG A 11 -10.88 9.26 -104.57
C ARG A 11 -9.65 9.68 -103.77
N MET A 12 -8.73 10.45 -104.37
CA MET A 12 -7.58 11.00 -103.64
C MET A 12 -8.01 11.95 -102.52
N ILE A 13 -8.98 12.85 -102.77
CA ILE A 13 -9.48 13.78 -101.75
C ILE A 13 -10.18 13.02 -100.62
N ASN A 14 -11.00 12.01 -100.93
CA ASN A 14 -11.68 11.18 -99.93
C ASN A 14 -10.69 10.36 -99.10
N ILE A 15 -9.62 9.83 -99.72
CA ILE A 15 -8.54 9.15 -98.99
C ILE A 15 -7.79 10.16 -98.11
N MET A 16 -7.47 11.35 -98.59
CA MET A 16 -6.83 12.38 -97.77
C MET A 16 -7.72 12.82 -96.60
N TYR A 17 -9.03 12.97 -96.81
CA TYR A 17 -9.98 13.34 -95.76
C TYR A 17 -10.15 12.22 -94.72
N LEU A 18 -10.18 10.95 -95.16
CA LEU A 18 -10.15 9.78 -94.28
C LEU A 18 -8.84 9.71 -93.49
N VAL A 19 -7.71 10.00 -94.12
CA VAL A 19 -6.39 10.00 -93.46
C VAL A 19 -6.27 11.18 -92.48
N LEU A 20 -6.77 12.37 -92.82
CA LEU A 20 -6.83 13.52 -91.90
C LEU A 20 -7.76 13.26 -90.73
N LEU A 21 -8.95 12.72 -90.98
CA LEU A 21 -9.94 12.38 -89.96
C LEU A 21 -9.44 11.24 -89.07
N ALA A 22 -8.71 10.27 -89.62
CA ALA A 22 -8.00 9.25 -88.86
C ALA A 22 -6.86 9.84 -88.02
N MET A 23 -6.04 10.76 -88.56
CA MET A 23 -4.98 11.43 -87.79
C MET A 23 -5.54 12.29 -86.65
N LEU A 24 -6.65 12.98 -86.88
CA LEU A 24 -7.33 13.81 -85.87
C LEU A 24 -8.02 12.94 -84.81
N ALA A 25 -8.52 11.76 -85.19
CA ALA A 25 -9.10 10.78 -84.26
C ALA A 25 -8.04 9.99 -83.46
N LEU A 26 -6.82 9.85 -83.98
CA LEU A 26 -5.70 9.17 -83.32
C LEU A 26 -4.95 10.09 -82.34
N ASN A 27 -4.98 11.41 -82.57
CA ASN A 27 -4.38 12.38 -81.66
C ASN A 27 -5.28 12.63 -80.44
N VAL A 28 -4.65 12.62 -79.26
CA VAL A 28 -5.32 12.98 -78.01
C VAL A 28 -5.50 14.49 -77.95
N SER A 29 -6.69 14.95 -77.54
CA SER A 29 -6.99 16.38 -77.39
C SER A 29 -6.05 17.05 -76.38
N ASP A 30 -5.53 18.24 -76.71
CA ASP A 30 -4.68 19.02 -75.81
C ASP A 30 -5.34 19.30 -74.46
N THR A 31 -6.65 19.53 -74.42
CA THR A 31 -7.40 19.73 -73.17
C THR A 31 -7.32 18.52 -72.22
N ILE A 32 -7.22 17.30 -72.77
CA ILE A 32 -7.07 16.07 -71.98
C ILE A 32 -5.63 15.96 -71.46
N LEU A 33 -4.65 16.30 -72.30
CA LEU A 33 -3.23 16.28 -71.93
C LEU A 33 -2.93 17.33 -70.83
N ASP A 34 -3.54 18.53 -70.91
CA ASP A 34 -3.44 19.57 -69.88
C ASP A 34 -4.06 19.09 -68.55
N ALA A 35 -5.17 18.35 -68.60
CA ALA A 35 -5.75 17.76 -67.40
C ALA A 35 -4.80 16.74 -66.75
N PHE A 36 -4.12 15.89 -67.54
CA PHE A 36 -3.11 14.95 -67.02
C PHE A 36 -1.91 15.66 -66.39
N LYS A 37 -1.43 16.75 -67.03
CA LYS A 37 -0.38 17.60 -66.47
C LYS A 37 -0.80 18.19 -65.12
N ASN A 38 -1.96 18.85 -65.07
CA ASN A 38 -2.45 19.46 -63.84
C ASN A 38 -2.61 18.44 -62.70
N ILE A 39 -3.07 17.23 -63.02
CA ILE A 39 -3.15 16.12 -62.04
C ILE A 39 -1.74 15.69 -61.62
N ASN A 40 -0.79 15.57 -62.55
CA ASN A 40 0.60 15.24 -62.23
C ASN A 40 1.22 16.26 -61.27
N ASP A 41 1.07 17.55 -61.53
CA ASP A 41 1.66 18.62 -60.70
C ASP A 41 1.01 18.68 -59.32
N SER A 42 -0.30 18.45 -59.25
CA SER A 42 -1.03 18.32 -57.99
C SER A 42 -0.56 17.10 -57.17
N LEU A 43 -0.35 15.96 -57.83
CA LEU A 43 0.16 14.74 -57.19
C LEU A 43 1.61 14.89 -56.73
N ASP A 44 2.46 15.58 -57.50
CA ASP A 44 3.84 15.86 -57.10
C ASP A 44 3.90 16.79 -55.88
N THR A 45 3.07 17.84 -55.88
CA THR A 45 2.87 18.70 -54.70
C THR A 45 2.40 17.90 -53.49
N SER A 46 1.42 17.00 -53.68
CA SER A 46 0.93 16.11 -52.63
C SER A 46 2.02 15.19 -52.08
N LYS A 47 2.81 14.56 -52.96
CA LYS A 47 3.98 13.74 -52.60
C LYS A 47 4.96 14.54 -51.73
N ASN A 48 5.30 15.76 -52.13
CA ASN A 48 6.26 16.61 -51.40
C ASN A 48 5.72 17.04 -50.03
N ASN A 49 4.42 17.33 -49.92
CA ASN A 49 3.76 17.64 -48.64
C ASN A 49 3.76 16.44 -47.69
N VAL A 50 3.47 15.25 -48.18
CA VAL A 50 3.51 14.01 -47.38
C VAL A 50 4.95 13.71 -46.94
N ASN A 51 5.93 13.87 -47.83
CA ASN A 51 7.34 13.70 -47.49
C ASN A 51 7.81 14.68 -46.40
N THR A 52 7.39 15.95 -46.50
CA THR A 52 7.66 16.96 -45.46
C THR A 52 7.02 16.55 -44.12
N SER A 53 5.79 16.06 -44.15
CA SER A 53 5.08 15.58 -42.95
C SER A 53 5.80 14.38 -42.30
N ILE A 54 6.31 13.44 -43.10
CA ILE A 54 7.09 12.30 -42.61
C ILE A 54 8.38 12.78 -41.95
N ASN A 55 9.12 13.68 -42.58
CA ASN A 55 10.35 14.23 -42.02
C ASN A 55 10.10 14.98 -40.70
N GLN A 56 8.98 15.69 -40.59
CA GLN A 56 8.55 16.30 -39.34
C GLN A 56 8.26 15.27 -38.25
N LEU A 57 7.61 14.15 -38.57
CA LEU A 57 7.38 13.05 -37.63
C LEU A 57 8.69 12.46 -37.10
N PHE A 58 9.67 12.20 -37.98
CA PHE A 58 10.99 11.73 -37.56
C PHE A 58 11.70 12.74 -36.66
N SER A 59 11.77 14.00 -37.07
CA SER A 59 12.39 15.08 -36.28
C SER A 59 11.71 15.26 -34.91
N ALA A 60 10.38 15.16 -34.85
CA ALA A 60 9.64 15.26 -33.59
C ALA A 60 9.96 14.08 -32.66
N PHE A 61 10.03 12.86 -33.20
CA PHE A 61 10.36 11.66 -32.44
C PHE A 61 11.80 11.68 -31.91
N GLU A 62 12.77 12.08 -32.76
CA GLU A 62 14.18 12.24 -32.38
C GLU A 62 14.38 13.30 -31.29
N ASN A 63 13.65 14.42 -31.38
CA ASN A 63 13.81 15.52 -30.43
C ASN A 63 13.07 15.33 -29.11
N SER A 64 12.18 14.35 -29.01
CA SER A 64 11.42 14.04 -27.80
C SER A 64 11.75 12.62 -27.32
N LYS A 65 10.99 11.64 -27.81
CA LYS A 65 10.97 10.25 -27.36
C LYS A 65 12.35 9.59 -27.38
N LEU A 66 13.16 9.85 -28.42
CA LEU A 66 14.50 9.26 -28.54
C LEU A 66 15.49 9.80 -27.50
N LYS A 67 15.33 11.06 -27.05
CA LYS A 67 16.17 11.66 -25.99
C LYS A 67 15.69 11.29 -24.60
N GLU A 68 14.37 11.27 -24.39
CA GLU A 68 13.75 11.02 -23.08
C GLU A 68 13.77 9.53 -22.70
N GLU A 69 13.50 8.64 -23.66
CA GLU A 69 13.33 7.20 -23.43
C GLU A 69 14.07 6.35 -24.49
N PRO A 70 15.41 6.48 -24.62
CA PRO A 70 16.18 5.91 -25.72
C PRO A 70 16.03 4.38 -25.85
N ALA A 71 16.01 3.65 -24.73
CA ALA A 71 15.90 2.19 -24.74
C ALA A 71 14.59 1.69 -25.37
N ARG A 72 13.49 2.43 -25.22
CA ARG A 72 12.18 2.08 -25.80
C ARG A 72 11.99 2.68 -27.19
N ALA A 73 12.50 3.88 -27.41
CA ALA A 73 12.35 4.62 -28.65
C ALA A 73 13.23 4.08 -29.80
N GLN A 74 14.45 3.61 -29.52
CA GLN A 74 15.38 3.13 -30.54
C GLN A 74 14.82 2.02 -31.44
N PRO A 75 14.28 0.89 -30.92
CA PRO A 75 13.75 -0.16 -31.79
C PRO A 75 12.56 0.30 -32.64
N ILE A 76 11.75 1.24 -32.14
CA ILE A 76 10.64 1.84 -32.90
C ILE A 76 11.18 2.72 -34.03
N TYR A 77 12.17 3.55 -33.72
CA TYR A 77 12.85 4.41 -34.67
C TYR A 77 13.52 3.61 -35.78
N ASP A 78 14.22 2.53 -35.44
CA ASP A 78 14.89 1.65 -36.41
C ASP A 78 13.88 1.01 -37.37
N LYS A 79 12.73 0.54 -36.87
CA LYS A 79 11.63 0.04 -37.71
C LYS A 79 11.09 1.13 -38.63
N ALA A 80 10.89 2.36 -38.13
CA ALA A 80 10.42 3.48 -38.94
C ALA A 80 11.43 3.84 -40.04
N LYS A 81 12.73 3.82 -39.75
CA LYS A 81 13.79 4.01 -40.75
C LYS A 81 13.81 2.90 -41.81
N GLN A 82 13.49 1.66 -41.44
CA GLN A 82 13.33 0.58 -42.42
C GLN A 82 12.13 0.82 -43.35
N ALA A 83 11.03 1.41 -42.85
CA ALA A 83 9.88 1.80 -43.67
C ALA A 83 10.26 2.92 -44.65
N GLN A 84 10.92 3.97 -44.17
CA GLN A 84 11.43 5.07 -45.00
C GLN A 84 12.32 4.56 -46.13
N LYS A 85 13.31 3.71 -45.80
CA LYS A 85 14.20 3.11 -46.79
C LYS A 85 13.43 2.31 -47.86
N ALA A 86 12.45 1.50 -47.46
CA ALA A 86 11.66 0.70 -48.40
C ALA A 86 10.84 1.56 -49.37
N ALA A 87 10.31 2.69 -48.89
CA ALA A 87 9.57 3.65 -49.71
C ALA A 87 10.50 4.42 -50.65
N ASP A 88 11.65 4.88 -50.15
CA ASP A 88 12.65 5.60 -50.94
C ASP A 88 13.25 4.73 -52.05
N ASP A 89 13.52 3.43 -51.78
CA ASP A 89 14.01 2.48 -52.79
C ASP A 89 13.03 2.35 -53.98
N LEU A 90 11.72 2.29 -53.71
CA LEU A 90 10.69 2.27 -54.75
C LEU A 90 10.56 3.62 -55.45
N ASN A 91 10.56 4.72 -54.69
CA ASN A 91 10.45 6.07 -55.25
C ASN A 91 11.61 6.39 -56.20
N ASN A 92 12.84 6.03 -55.82
CA ASN A 92 14.04 6.19 -56.64
C ASN A 92 13.96 5.38 -57.93
N TYR A 93 13.41 4.16 -57.86
CA TYR A 93 13.18 3.36 -59.07
C TYR A 93 12.14 4.02 -59.99
N ILE A 94 11.03 4.54 -59.44
CA ILE A 94 10.03 5.27 -60.23
C ILE A 94 10.65 6.53 -60.86
N GLU A 95 11.43 7.31 -60.10
CA GLU A 95 12.15 8.47 -60.64
C GLU A 95 13.10 8.09 -61.79
N SER A 96 13.74 6.91 -61.72
CA SER A 96 14.58 6.43 -62.83
C SER A 96 13.77 6.20 -64.12
N ILE A 97 12.57 5.64 -63.99
CA ILE A 97 11.65 5.45 -65.14
C ILE A 97 11.16 6.79 -65.66
N LYS A 98 10.79 7.73 -64.77
CA LYS A 98 10.38 9.08 -65.17
C LYS A 98 11.48 9.80 -65.96
N LYS A 99 12.75 9.66 -65.55
CA LYS A 99 13.90 10.18 -66.30
C LYS A 99 14.04 9.53 -67.68
N GLU A 100 13.85 8.21 -67.79
CA GLU A 100 13.84 7.52 -69.09
C GLU A 100 12.71 8.04 -70.01
N PHE A 101 11.52 8.31 -69.46
CA PHE A 101 10.41 8.93 -70.20
C PHE A 101 10.75 10.33 -70.69
N THR A 102 11.32 11.18 -69.83
CA THR A 102 11.72 12.53 -70.20
C THR A 102 12.81 12.51 -71.28
N GLN A 103 13.79 11.62 -71.19
CA GLN A 103 14.86 11.50 -72.19
C GLN A 103 14.34 11.00 -73.54
N ALA A 104 13.47 9.98 -73.54
CA ALA A 104 12.87 9.46 -74.77
C ALA A 104 11.83 10.42 -75.37
N GLY A 105 11.30 11.35 -74.56
CA GLY A 105 10.32 12.36 -74.95
C GLY A 105 10.91 13.69 -75.38
N ASP A 106 12.21 13.76 -75.71
CA ASP A 106 12.97 14.96 -76.11
C ASP A 106 13.07 16.06 -75.04
N GLY A 107 12.90 15.69 -73.76
CA GLY A 107 13.07 16.59 -72.62
C GLY A 107 11.78 17.31 -72.19
N ILE A 108 11.99 18.39 -71.44
CA ILE A 108 10.93 19.28 -70.94
C ILE A 108 11.05 20.59 -71.71
N ASP A 109 9.92 21.06 -72.22
CA ASP A 109 9.80 22.38 -72.84
C ASP A 109 9.94 23.47 -71.76
N PRO A 110 10.91 24.39 -71.87
CA PRO A 110 11.14 25.43 -70.87
C PRO A 110 10.06 26.52 -70.82
N GLU A 111 9.22 26.68 -71.85
CA GLU A 111 8.13 27.67 -71.84
C GLU A 111 6.87 27.11 -71.19
N THR A 112 6.56 25.86 -71.49
CA THR A 112 5.34 25.21 -70.97
C THR A 112 5.58 24.42 -69.69
N GLU A 113 6.84 24.14 -69.33
CA GLU A 113 7.27 23.24 -68.26
C GLU A 113 6.64 21.83 -68.39
N ASP A 114 6.36 21.37 -69.62
CA ASP A 114 5.76 20.06 -69.92
C ASP A 114 6.69 19.19 -70.79
N LEU A 115 6.39 17.90 -70.91
CA LEU A 115 7.07 17.00 -71.83
C LEU A 115 6.86 17.44 -73.29
N VAL A 116 7.94 17.52 -74.07
CA VAL A 116 7.88 17.92 -75.48
C VAL A 116 6.99 16.95 -76.29
N ASN A 117 7.23 15.64 -76.18
CA ASN A 117 6.42 14.62 -76.84
C ASN A 117 5.27 14.07 -75.97
N ARG A 118 4.56 14.95 -75.23
CA ARG A 118 3.54 14.54 -74.24
C ARG A 118 2.39 13.67 -74.77
N SER A 119 2.02 13.80 -76.04
CA SER A 119 0.94 13.06 -76.69
C SER A 119 1.38 11.71 -77.28
N ASN A 120 2.69 11.44 -77.33
CA ASN A 120 3.24 10.23 -77.94
C ASN A 120 2.79 8.98 -77.18
N GLN A 121 2.27 7.98 -77.89
CA GLN A 121 1.71 6.76 -77.30
C GLN A 121 2.68 5.57 -77.31
N ASP A 122 3.77 5.66 -78.08
CA ASP A 122 4.72 4.57 -78.29
C ASP A 122 5.83 4.55 -77.23
N ILE A 123 6.29 5.73 -76.76
CA ILE A 123 7.42 5.84 -75.82
C ILE A 123 7.15 5.08 -74.53
N ALA A 124 6.02 5.36 -73.89
CA ALA A 124 5.65 4.73 -72.63
C ALA A 124 5.45 3.21 -72.79
N GLN A 125 4.76 2.80 -73.85
CA GLN A 125 4.54 1.38 -74.15
C GLN A 125 5.86 0.64 -74.40
N ASN A 126 6.78 1.24 -75.15
CA ASN A 126 8.07 0.61 -75.43
C ASN A 126 8.90 0.39 -74.15
N ILE A 127 9.00 1.41 -73.29
CA ILE A 127 9.78 1.31 -72.05
C ILE A 127 9.08 0.39 -71.03
N MET A 128 7.78 0.54 -70.84
CA MET A 128 7.07 -0.18 -69.78
C MET A 128 6.70 -1.61 -70.14
N ILE A 129 6.25 -1.84 -71.37
CA ILE A 129 5.79 -3.15 -71.85
C ILE A 129 6.93 -3.91 -72.55
N ASN A 130 7.51 -3.34 -73.62
CA ASN A 130 8.50 -4.08 -74.43
C ASN A 130 9.80 -4.33 -73.67
N GLN A 131 10.29 -3.35 -72.90
CA GLN A 131 11.47 -3.49 -72.04
C GLN A 131 11.14 -4.06 -70.65
N LYS A 132 9.88 -4.44 -70.39
CA LYS A 132 9.42 -5.09 -69.15
C LYS A 132 9.64 -4.30 -67.86
N LYS A 133 9.84 -2.98 -67.91
CA LYS A 133 9.98 -2.13 -66.71
C LYS A 133 8.72 -2.16 -65.84
N ALA A 134 7.53 -2.33 -66.44
CA ALA A 134 6.28 -2.47 -65.71
C ALA A 134 6.21 -3.76 -64.87
N ASP A 135 6.80 -4.87 -65.34
CA ASP A 135 6.86 -6.13 -64.58
C ASP A 135 7.72 -5.97 -63.33
N GLU A 136 8.88 -5.32 -63.49
CA GLU A 136 9.77 -5.03 -62.38
C GLU A 136 9.13 -4.02 -61.41
N LEU A 137 8.47 -2.99 -61.93
CA LEU A 137 7.74 -2.01 -61.12
C LEU A 137 6.64 -2.69 -60.29
N LYS A 138 5.82 -3.55 -60.91
CA LYS A 138 4.76 -4.31 -60.22
C LYS A 138 5.33 -5.17 -59.08
N LYS A 139 6.45 -5.85 -59.32
CA LYS A 139 7.15 -6.65 -58.29
C LYS A 139 7.62 -5.76 -57.14
N ARG A 140 8.26 -4.64 -57.43
CA ARG A 140 8.78 -3.70 -56.43
C ARG A 140 7.64 -3.06 -55.61
N ILE A 141 6.54 -2.66 -56.24
CA ILE A 141 5.35 -2.12 -55.55
C ILE A 141 4.84 -3.12 -54.52
N ASN A 142 4.58 -4.36 -54.94
CA ASN A 142 4.01 -5.37 -54.04
C ASN A 142 5.02 -5.79 -52.96
N ALA A 143 6.32 -5.86 -53.27
CA ALA A 143 7.36 -6.14 -52.28
C ALA A 143 7.48 -5.03 -51.22
N THR A 144 7.43 -3.76 -51.64
CA THR A 144 7.43 -2.62 -50.72
C THR A 144 6.20 -2.64 -49.82
N ARG A 145 5.02 -2.91 -50.39
CA ARG A 145 3.78 -3.08 -49.63
C ARG A 145 3.92 -4.14 -48.53
N GLU A 146 4.35 -5.35 -48.88
CA GLU A 146 4.50 -6.43 -47.89
C GLU A 146 5.55 -6.12 -46.84
N LYS A 147 6.68 -5.49 -47.24
CA LYS A 147 7.71 -5.04 -46.29
C LYS A 147 7.14 -4.03 -45.30
N LEU A 148 6.38 -3.04 -45.77
CA LEU A 148 5.72 -2.04 -44.93
C LEU A 148 4.73 -2.69 -43.93
N ILE A 149 3.93 -3.67 -44.36
CA ILE A 149 3.03 -4.44 -43.47
C ILE A 149 3.82 -5.23 -42.43
N SER A 150 4.94 -5.84 -42.84
CA SER A 150 5.73 -6.72 -41.97
C SER A 150 6.36 -5.99 -40.76
N LEU A 151 6.59 -4.68 -40.89
CA LEU A 151 7.14 -3.83 -39.82
C LEU A 151 6.12 -3.55 -38.70
N LEU A 152 4.83 -3.71 -38.98
CA LEU A 152 3.75 -3.52 -38.03
C LEU A 152 3.47 -4.79 -37.21
N ASP A 153 3.04 -4.60 -35.97
CA ASP A 153 2.61 -5.68 -35.09
C ASP A 153 1.29 -6.31 -35.60
N PRO A 154 1.05 -7.61 -35.37
CA PRO A 154 -0.10 -8.32 -35.94
C PRO A 154 -1.46 -7.66 -35.69
N ALA A 155 -1.65 -7.04 -34.52
CA ALA A 155 -2.87 -6.34 -34.15
C ALA A 155 -3.10 -5.05 -34.96
N ASP A 156 -2.01 -4.39 -35.38
CA ASP A 156 -2.08 -3.14 -36.12
C ASP A 156 -2.25 -3.40 -37.64
N ARG A 157 -1.88 -4.59 -38.15
CA ARG A 157 -1.98 -4.96 -39.58
C ARG A 157 -3.41 -4.96 -40.13
N ALA A 158 -4.41 -5.29 -39.29
CA ALA A 158 -5.81 -5.39 -39.74
C ALA A 158 -6.46 -4.03 -40.02
N ASN A 159 -5.88 -2.94 -39.50
CA ASN A 159 -6.47 -1.61 -39.52
C ASN A 159 -5.76 -0.64 -40.49
N VAL A 160 -4.89 -1.17 -41.35
CA VAL A 160 -4.06 -0.38 -42.27
C VAL A 160 -4.49 -0.67 -43.71
N SER A 161 -4.91 0.37 -44.41
CA SER A 161 -5.47 0.26 -45.77
C SER A 161 -4.55 0.96 -46.76
N PHE A 162 -3.64 0.20 -47.36
CA PHE A 162 -2.73 0.75 -48.38
C PHE A 162 -3.39 0.90 -49.75
N SER A 163 -3.29 2.10 -50.32
CA SER A 163 -3.55 2.37 -51.74
C SER A 163 -2.42 1.87 -52.65
N LEU A 164 -1.23 1.63 -52.09
CA LEU A 164 -0.05 1.10 -52.77
C LEU A 164 -0.24 -0.38 -53.10
N GLU A 165 -0.83 -0.66 -54.26
CA GLU A 165 -1.03 -2.03 -54.72
C GLU A 165 -1.07 -2.12 -56.24
N ALA A 166 -0.35 -3.11 -56.80
CA ALA A 166 -0.35 -3.41 -58.22
C ALA A 166 -1.09 -4.73 -58.48
N LYS A 167 -2.42 -4.64 -58.58
CA LYS A 167 -3.34 -5.76 -58.85
C LYS A 167 -3.86 -5.74 -60.29
N ASP A 168 -4.02 -6.93 -60.86
CA ASP A 168 -4.66 -7.08 -62.16
C ASP A 168 -6.14 -6.67 -62.09
N PRO A 169 -6.69 -6.03 -63.14
CA PRO A 169 -8.06 -5.55 -63.14
C PRO A 169 -9.07 -6.69 -63.01
N ALA A 170 -10.13 -6.48 -62.23
CA ALA A 170 -11.18 -7.48 -61.98
C ALA A 170 -11.92 -7.93 -63.25
N ARG A 171 -11.96 -7.10 -64.30
CA ARG A 171 -12.51 -7.45 -65.61
C ARG A 171 -11.38 -7.82 -66.57
N LYS A 172 -11.26 -9.11 -66.90
CA LYS A 172 -10.24 -9.70 -67.80
C LYS A 172 -10.19 -9.12 -69.24
N ARG A 173 -11.10 -8.22 -69.62
CA ARG A 173 -11.14 -7.60 -70.96
C ARG A 173 -10.07 -6.51 -71.17
N LYS A 174 -9.30 -6.14 -70.14
CA LYS A 174 -8.32 -5.03 -70.14
C LYS A 174 -6.85 -5.47 -69.93
N GLY A 175 -6.53 -6.75 -70.13
CA GLY A 175 -5.15 -7.22 -69.97
C GLY A 175 -4.69 -7.30 -68.51
N ASN A 176 -3.38 -7.41 -68.31
CA ASN A 176 -2.75 -7.37 -66.97
C ASN A 176 -2.61 -5.91 -66.48
N TRP A 177 -2.19 -5.72 -65.22
CA TRP A 177 -1.97 -4.39 -64.62
C TRP A 177 -1.07 -3.50 -65.50
N GLN A 178 0.00 -4.07 -66.05
CA GLN A 178 0.96 -3.37 -66.89
C GLN A 178 0.30 -2.82 -68.15
N GLU A 179 -0.46 -3.65 -68.88
CA GLU A 179 -1.21 -3.25 -70.08
C GLU A 179 -2.33 -2.25 -69.77
N THR A 180 -2.96 -2.35 -68.60
CA THR A 180 -4.02 -1.42 -68.21
C THR A 180 -3.51 0.00 -67.99
N TYR A 181 -2.30 0.15 -67.43
CA TYR A 181 -1.73 1.44 -67.06
C TYR A 181 -0.73 1.99 -68.07
N PHE A 182 -0.07 1.12 -68.86
CA PHE A 182 1.00 1.51 -69.78
C PHE A 182 0.89 0.85 -71.16
N GLY A 183 -0.25 0.25 -71.48
CA GLY A 183 -0.49 -0.40 -72.76
C GLY A 183 -0.73 0.57 -73.92
N GLU A 184 -1.05 0.00 -75.06
CA GLU A 184 -1.31 0.71 -76.32
C GLU A 184 -2.33 1.86 -76.14
N GLY A 185 -2.02 3.00 -76.75
CA GLY A 185 -2.88 4.18 -76.69
C GLY A 185 -2.70 5.06 -75.46
N THR A 186 -1.76 4.74 -74.55
CA THR A 186 -1.47 5.56 -73.36
C THR A 186 -0.47 6.67 -73.72
N PRO A 187 -0.86 7.96 -73.70
CA PRO A 187 0.06 9.05 -73.96
C PRO A 187 1.16 9.14 -72.90
N LEU A 188 2.33 9.65 -73.29
CA LEU A 188 3.48 9.79 -72.41
C LEU A 188 3.16 10.59 -71.13
N THR A 189 2.38 11.68 -71.25
CA THR A 189 1.95 12.46 -70.08
C THR A 189 1.08 11.65 -69.11
N ALA A 190 0.15 10.83 -69.62
CA ALA A 190 -0.69 9.99 -68.78
C ALA A 190 0.13 8.92 -68.06
N ALA A 191 1.09 8.31 -68.74
CA ALA A 191 2.03 7.37 -68.13
C ALA A 191 2.90 8.03 -67.04
N MET A 192 3.35 9.27 -67.27
CA MET A 192 4.05 10.09 -66.28
C MET A 192 3.17 10.36 -65.04
N THR A 193 1.91 10.76 -65.24
CA THR A 193 0.95 10.98 -64.16
C THR A 193 0.72 9.71 -63.33
N ILE A 194 0.65 8.53 -63.97
CA ILE A 194 0.50 7.24 -63.27
C ILE A 194 1.72 6.95 -62.39
N LEU A 195 2.93 7.18 -62.89
CA LEU A 195 4.16 7.03 -62.10
C LEU A 195 4.14 7.98 -60.90
N THR A 196 3.81 9.25 -61.10
CA THR A 196 3.68 10.22 -59.99
C THR A 196 2.61 9.79 -58.97
N LYS A 197 1.46 9.28 -59.43
CA LYS A 197 0.43 8.72 -58.54
C LYS A 197 0.97 7.58 -57.67
N LEU A 198 1.76 6.67 -58.25
CA LEU A 198 2.40 5.58 -57.51
C LEU A 198 3.43 6.08 -56.48
N GLN A 199 4.15 7.17 -56.77
CA GLN A 199 5.03 7.81 -55.79
C GLN A 199 4.23 8.40 -54.62
N THR A 200 3.11 9.07 -54.91
CA THR A 200 2.21 9.62 -53.89
C THR A 200 1.63 8.50 -53.02
N ASP A 201 1.17 7.39 -53.61
CA ASP A 201 0.71 6.22 -52.86
C ASP A 201 1.80 5.61 -51.99
N THR A 202 3.04 5.55 -52.50
CA THR A 202 4.19 5.05 -51.74
C THR A 202 4.45 5.91 -50.51
N LYS A 203 4.45 7.24 -50.66
CA LYS A 203 4.64 8.17 -49.54
C LYS A 203 3.47 8.15 -48.56
N ASN A 204 2.23 7.97 -49.03
CA ASN A 204 1.08 7.81 -48.14
C ASN A 204 1.17 6.52 -47.30
N ALA A 205 1.56 5.40 -47.93
CA ALA A 205 1.76 4.13 -47.22
C ALA A 205 2.91 4.23 -46.20
N GLU A 206 4.02 4.88 -46.55
CA GLU A 206 5.12 5.19 -45.63
C GLU A 206 4.61 5.99 -44.42
N ALA A 207 3.87 7.09 -44.67
CA ALA A 207 3.35 7.95 -43.62
C ALA A 207 2.42 7.22 -42.65
N GLU A 208 1.54 6.34 -43.16
CA GLU A 208 0.62 5.57 -42.33
C GLU A 208 1.38 4.60 -41.41
N VAL A 209 2.38 3.88 -41.94
CA VAL A 209 3.23 2.98 -41.15
C VAL A 209 4.03 3.74 -40.10
N VAL A 210 4.69 4.83 -40.49
CA VAL A 210 5.50 5.65 -39.58
C VAL A 210 4.64 6.21 -38.46
N LYS A 211 3.44 6.73 -38.76
CA LYS A 211 2.49 7.21 -37.75
C LYS A 211 2.09 6.11 -36.77
N LYS A 212 1.81 4.89 -37.25
CA LYS A 212 1.46 3.76 -36.39
C LYS A 212 2.62 3.31 -35.50
N LEU A 213 3.82 3.19 -36.07
CA LEU A 213 5.03 2.84 -35.33
C LEU A 213 5.31 3.86 -34.23
N PHE A 214 5.28 5.16 -34.54
CA PHE A 214 5.50 6.20 -33.54
C PHE A 214 4.37 6.27 -32.51
N GLY A 215 3.11 6.05 -32.90
CA GLY A 215 1.99 5.98 -31.97
C GLY A 215 2.08 4.82 -30.96
N ASN A 216 2.81 3.75 -31.27
CA ASN A 216 3.07 2.66 -30.32
C ASN A 216 3.96 3.10 -29.14
N MET A 217 4.68 4.22 -29.27
CA MET A 217 5.46 4.80 -28.17
C MET A 217 4.57 5.42 -27.07
N ASP A 218 3.35 5.83 -27.41
CA ASP A 218 2.40 6.47 -26.49
C ASP A 218 1.43 5.48 -25.83
N LYS A 219 1.49 4.18 -26.18
CA LYS A 219 0.72 3.13 -25.50
C LYS A 219 1.27 2.97 -24.06
N ALA A 220 0.48 3.36 -23.06
CA ALA A 220 0.83 3.26 -21.65
C ALA A 220 1.12 1.79 -21.26
N GLN A 221 2.26 1.57 -20.61
CA GLN A 221 2.76 0.23 -20.31
C GLN A 221 2.34 -0.27 -18.91
N VAL A 222 1.91 0.64 -18.04
CA VAL A 222 1.28 0.33 -16.74
C VAL A 222 -0.14 0.88 -16.78
N ASN A 223 -1.12 -0.01 -16.86
CA ASN A 223 -2.52 0.38 -16.69
C ASN A 223 -2.81 0.32 -15.19
N LEU A 224 -2.76 1.49 -14.54
CA LEU A 224 -3.27 1.63 -13.18
C LEU A 224 -4.80 1.51 -13.23
N ASP A 225 -5.30 0.29 -13.03
CA ASP A 225 -6.71 -0.07 -13.15
C ASP A 225 -7.39 -0.32 -11.79
N GLN A 226 -6.60 -0.50 -10.73
CA GLN A 226 -7.09 -0.70 -9.37
C GLN A 226 -6.69 0.48 -8.48
N PHE A 227 -7.66 1.11 -7.83
CA PHE A 227 -7.45 2.21 -6.90
C PHE A 227 -7.99 1.85 -5.53
N ALA A 228 -7.25 2.16 -4.46
CA ALA A 228 -7.69 1.94 -3.10
C ALA A 228 -7.23 3.10 -2.20
N ALA A 229 -8.10 3.54 -1.30
CA ALA A 229 -7.66 4.39 -0.19
C ALA A 229 -7.03 3.51 0.89
N VAL A 230 -5.83 3.87 1.34
CA VAL A 230 -5.10 3.14 2.38
C VAL A 230 -4.75 4.10 3.50
N ALA A 231 -4.92 3.63 4.74
CA ALA A 231 -4.45 4.30 5.93
C ALA A 231 -3.30 3.50 6.55
N VAL A 232 -2.18 4.18 6.85
CA VAL A 232 -1.00 3.59 7.48
C VAL A 232 -0.79 4.26 8.83
N ALA A 233 -0.93 3.48 9.89
CA ALA A 233 -0.72 3.94 11.25
C ALA A 233 0.56 3.30 11.82
N PRO A 234 1.47 4.08 12.44
CA PRO A 234 2.76 3.58 12.91
C PRO A 234 2.65 2.57 14.08
N THR A 235 1.53 2.59 14.81
CA THR A 235 1.23 1.67 15.92
C THR A 235 -0.22 1.20 15.85
N SER A 236 -0.45 -0.06 16.22
CA SER A 236 -1.79 -0.65 16.38
C SER A 236 -2.36 -0.52 17.80
N TYR A 237 -1.64 0.14 18.73
CA TYR A 237 -2.05 0.31 20.13
C TYR A 237 -1.82 1.76 20.59
N VAL A 238 -2.82 2.35 21.23
CA VAL A 238 -2.77 3.69 21.82
C VAL A 238 -3.38 3.69 23.22
N ILE A 239 -2.78 4.49 24.12
CA ILE A 239 -3.30 4.69 25.48
C ILE A 239 -4.21 5.92 25.47
N GLN A 240 -5.29 5.88 26.27
CA GLN A 240 -6.21 7.00 26.40
C GLN A 240 -5.46 8.31 26.72
N GLY A 241 -5.71 9.35 25.94
CA GLY A 241 -5.03 10.66 26.05
C GLY A 241 -3.80 10.82 25.14
N GLN A 242 -3.30 9.75 24.52
CA GLN A 242 -2.28 9.87 23.47
C GLN A 242 -2.93 10.25 22.13
N PRO A 243 -2.35 11.18 21.36
CA PRO A 243 -2.82 11.47 20.02
C PRO A 243 -2.57 10.28 19.09
N TYR A 244 -3.59 9.89 18.33
CA TYR A 244 -3.47 8.89 17.27
C TYR A 244 -3.23 9.60 15.93
N THR A 245 -2.17 9.21 15.23
CA THR A 245 -1.83 9.73 13.89
C THR A 245 -1.77 8.59 12.88
N ALA A 246 -2.30 8.81 11.69
CA ALA A 246 -2.23 7.88 10.57
C ALA A 246 -2.10 8.67 9.26
N GLU A 247 -1.28 8.16 8.33
CA GLU A 247 -1.17 8.70 6.98
C GLU A 247 -2.26 8.08 6.11
N VAL A 248 -3.05 8.91 5.42
CA VAL A 248 -4.12 8.45 4.52
C VAL A 248 -3.79 8.90 3.11
N PHE A 249 -3.72 7.96 2.17
CA PHE A 249 -3.40 8.25 0.78
C PHE A 249 -4.13 7.30 -0.17
N LEU A 250 -4.24 7.74 -1.44
CA LEU A 250 -4.75 6.92 -2.53
C LEU A 250 -3.60 6.11 -3.12
N THR A 251 -3.74 4.79 -3.17
CA THR A 251 -2.82 3.91 -3.90
C THR A 251 -3.47 3.41 -5.18
N ALA A 252 -2.64 3.20 -6.20
CA ALA A 252 -3.04 2.61 -7.47
C ALA A 252 -2.14 1.41 -7.77
N SER A 253 -2.73 0.33 -8.27
CA SER A 253 -2.04 -0.89 -8.68
C SER A 253 -2.56 -1.38 -10.03
N ASP A 254 -1.77 -2.20 -10.71
CA ASP A 254 -2.16 -2.92 -11.93
C ASP A 254 -2.58 -4.34 -11.54
N SER A 255 -3.83 -4.72 -11.85
CA SER A 255 -4.40 -6.04 -11.55
C SER A 255 -3.62 -7.20 -12.20
N ARG A 256 -2.87 -6.92 -13.27
CA ARG A 256 -2.07 -7.90 -14.02
C ARG A 256 -0.61 -7.96 -13.55
N SER A 257 -0.18 -7.03 -12.70
CA SER A 257 1.16 -7.02 -12.15
C SER A 257 1.28 -7.96 -10.95
N THR A 258 2.35 -8.76 -10.93
CA THR A 258 2.70 -9.66 -9.82
C THR A 258 3.99 -9.17 -9.15
N PRO A 259 3.94 -8.11 -8.32
CA PRO A 259 5.13 -7.61 -7.64
C PRO A 259 5.71 -8.66 -6.68
N ASP A 260 7.03 -8.63 -6.48
CA ASP A 260 7.67 -9.44 -5.45
C ASP A 260 7.62 -8.69 -4.12
N ILE A 261 6.82 -9.19 -3.18
CA ILE A 261 6.63 -8.57 -1.86
C ILE A 261 7.27 -9.45 -0.80
N THR A 262 8.16 -8.86 0.00
CA THR A 262 8.82 -9.53 1.12
C THR A 262 8.66 -8.72 2.40
N VAL A 263 8.55 -9.38 3.55
CA VAL A 263 8.59 -8.76 4.88
C VAL A 263 9.70 -9.41 5.68
N ASN A 264 10.64 -8.60 6.18
CA ASN A 264 11.82 -9.06 6.92
C ASN A 264 12.57 -10.21 6.20
N GLY A 265 12.61 -10.18 4.86
CA GLY A 265 13.26 -11.20 4.01
C GLY A 265 12.40 -12.39 3.60
N SER A 266 11.21 -12.57 4.19
CA SER A 266 10.28 -13.65 3.83
C SER A 266 9.28 -13.20 2.76
N LYS A 267 9.07 -14.00 1.71
CA LYS A 267 8.15 -13.68 0.61
C LYS A 267 6.70 -13.86 1.02
N LEU A 268 5.84 -12.91 0.64
CA LEU A 268 4.40 -12.96 0.86
C LEU A 268 3.67 -13.56 -0.34
N SER A 269 2.54 -14.22 -0.08
CA SER A 269 1.58 -14.56 -1.13
C SER A 269 0.90 -13.28 -1.61
N VAL A 270 0.98 -13.01 -2.91
CA VAL A 270 0.37 -11.84 -3.55
C VAL A 270 -0.88 -12.25 -4.28
N LYS A 271 -1.99 -11.55 -4.02
CA LYS A 271 -3.26 -11.68 -4.72
C LYS A 271 -3.76 -10.29 -5.10
N ASP A 272 -4.14 -10.09 -6.36
CA ASP A 272 -4.63 -8.80 -6.87
C ASP A 272 -3.66 -7.64 -6.58
N GLY A 273 -2.35 -7.87 -6.74
CA GLY A 273 -1.30 -6.90 -6.47
C GLY A 273 -1.02 -6.63 -4.97
N LYS A 274 -1.68 -7.34 -4.05
CA LYS A 274 -1.57 -7.12 -2.59
C LYS A 274 -1.01 -8.35 -1.88
N GLY A 275 -0.03 -8.13 -0.99
CA GLY A 275 0.50 -9.15 -0.09
C GLY A 275 -0.11 -9.03 1.30
N THR A 276 -0.46 -10.17 1.92
CA THR A 276 -0.94 -10.19 3.31
C THR A 276 0.19 -10.65 4.23
N TYR A 277 0.53 -9.82 5.21
CA TYR A 277 1.47 -10.16 6.27
C TYR A 277 0.72 -10.57 7.54
N SER A 278 1.18 -11.64 8.19
CA SER A 278 0.70 -12.07 9.51
C SER A 278 1.90 -12.20 10.46
N GLY A 279 1.96 -11.32 11.45
CA GLY A 279 3.02 -11.30 12.46
C GLY A 279 2.81 -12.35 13.56
N GLY A 280 3.90 -12.76 14.21
CA GLY A 280 3.86 -13.68 15.34
C GLY A 280 3.30 -13.05 16.61
N THR A 281 2.47 -13.79 17.35
CA THR A 281 1.81 -13.31 18.58
C THR A 281 2.12 -14.19 19.81
N SER A 282 3.15 -15.04 19.72
CA SER A 282 3.50 -16.02 20.76
C SER A 282 4.17 -15.44 22.00
N SER A 283 4.79 -14.26 21.89
CA SER A 283 5.43 -13.56 23.01
C SER A 283 4.90 -12.15 23.17
N VAL A 284 4.97 -11.67 24.41
CA VAL A 284 4.59 -10.30 24.77
C VAL A 284 5.69 -9.34 24.36
N GLY A 285 5.32 -8.18 23.84
CA GLY A 285 6.28 -7.15 23.48
C GLY A 285 5.83 -6.29 22.29
N GLN A 286 6.71 -5.37 21.91
CA GLN A 286 6.59 -4.60 20.69
C GLN A 286 7.36 -5.29 19.57
N PHE A 287 6.72 -5.45 18.42
CA PHE A 287 7.29 -6.07 17.24
C PHE A 287 7.34 -5.06 16.11
N THR A 288 8.47 -5.00 15.42
CA THR A 288 8.70 -4.09 14.29
C THR A 288 8.90 -4.89 13.01
N TRP A 289 8.36 -4.41 11.91
CA TRP A 289 8.52 -5.02 10.60
C TRP A 289 8.63 -3.99 9.48
N VAL A 290 9.31 -4.38 8.41
CA VAL A 290 9.45 -3.57 7.19
C VAL A 290 9.06 -4.41 5.99
N GLY A 291 8.11 -3.91 5.20
CA GLY A 291 7.75 -4.47 3.91
C GLY A 291 8.64 -3.92 2.81
N THR A 292 9.05 -4.78 1.88
CA THR A 292 9.81 -4.43 0.68
C THR A 292 9.06 -4.94 -0.54
N VAL A 293 8.70 -4.03 -1.43
CA VAL A 293 8.03 -4.30 -2.70
C VAL A 293 9.02 -4.08 -3.83
N ARG A 294 9.24 -5.10 -4.64
CA ARG A 294 10.08 -5.03 -5.85
C ARG A 294 9.20 -5.11 -7.09
N VAL A 295 9.32 -4.10 -7.93
CA VAL A 295 8.59 -4.00 -9.19
C VAL A 295 9.59 -4.00 -10.33
N ARG A 296 9.42 -4.95 -11.26
CA ARG A 296 10.16 -4.92 -12.52
C ARG A 296 9.56 -3.82 -13.39
N GLN A 297 10.35 -2.79 -13.62
CA GLN A 297 10.04 -1.72 -14.55
C GLN A 297 10.20 -2.22 -15.99
N THR A 298 9.69 -1.41 -16.90
CA THR A 298 9.53 -1.78 -18.31
C THR A 298 10.81 -1.68 -19.12
N ASP A 299 11.80 -0.95 -18.61
CA ASP A 299 13.20 -0.96 -19.05
C ASP A 299 13.99 -2.20 -18.56
N GLY A 300 13.31 -3.12 -17.85
CA GLY A 300 13.89 -4.32 -17.28
C GLY A 300 14.55 -4.12 -15.90
N GLN A 301 14.71 -2.87 -15.45
CA GLN A 301 15.25 -2.54 -14.12
C GLN A 301 14.27 -2.97 -13.03
N VAL A 302 14.78 -3.39 -11.88
CA VAL A 302 13.94 -3.70 -10.72
C VAL A 302 14.05 -2.54 -9.75
N LYS A 303 12.94 -1.83 -9.50
CA LYS A 303 12.86 -0.83 -8.43
C LYS A 303 12.36 -1.45 -7.15
N GLU A 304 12.96 -1.01 -6.05
CA GLU A 304 12.63 -1.44 -4.70
C GLU A 304 12.01 -0.29 -3.92
N TYR A 305 10.86 -0.55 -3.29
CA TYR A 305 10.15 0.38 -2.42
C TYR A 305 9.99 -0.25 -1.04
N LYS A 306 10.39 0.47 0.01
CA LYS A 306 10.26 0.01 1.40
C LYS A 306 9.19 0.79 2.13
N THR A 307 8.39 0.11 2.94
CA THR A 307 7.49 0.79 3.87
C THR A 307 8.32 1.47 4.97
N GLN A 308 7.77 2.49 5.61
CA GLN A 308 8.30 2.91 6.91
C GLN A 308 8.19 1.73 7.91
N PRO A 309 9.08 1.65 8.92
CA PRO A 309 8.97 0.65 9.97
C PRO A 309 7.59 0.71 10.64
N GLN A 310 6.87 -0.40 10.60
CA GLN A 310 5.56 -0.54 11.24
C GLN A 310 5.70 -1.32 12.53
N THR A 311 4.91 -0.97 13.55
CA THR A 311 4.96 -1.64 14.85
C THR A 311 3.60 -2.15 15.30
N TYR A 312 3.59 -3.33 15.93
CA TYR A 312 2.42 -3.84 16.65
C TYR A 312 2.83 -4.33 18.03
N GLN A 313 1.91 -4.19 18.99
CA GLN A 313 2.14 -4.58 20.37
C GLN A 313 1.28 -5.80 20.73
N VAL A 314 1.92 -6.82 21.29
CA VAL A 314 1.25 -8.01 21.84
C VAL A 314 1.28 -7.90 23.35
N ALA A 315 0.09 -7.86 23.96
CA ALA A 315 -0.08 -7.83 25.41
C ALA A 315 -0.68 -9.15 25.91
N LYS A 316 -0.35 -9.56 27.13
CA LYS A 316 -1.08 -10.67 27.77
C LYS A 316 -2.52 -10.23 28.03
N PRO A 317 -3.52 -11.10 27.80
CA PRO A 317 -4.85 -10.88 28.33
C PRO A 317 -4.75 -10.70 29.85
N SER A 318 -5.31 -9.61 30.38
CA SER A 318 -5.39 -9.38 31.82
C SER A 318 -6.77 -8.86 32.19
N ALA A 319 -7.42 -9.51 33.14
CA ALA A 319 -8.63 -9.03 33.79
C ALA A 319 -8.36 -8.93 35.29
N SER A 320 -8.72 -7.81 35.90
CA SER A 320 -8.65 -7.65 37.36
C SER A 320 -10.00 -8.03 37.97
N VAL A 321 -10.01 -9.12 38.75
CA VAL A 321 -11.17 -9.48 39.57
C VAL A 321 -10.82 -9.16 41.02
N SER A 322 -11.53 -8.21 41.61
CA SER A 322 -11.34 -7.85 43.02
C SER A 322 -12.69 -7.72 43.72
N SER A 323 -12.73 -8.13 45.00
CA SER A 323 -13.93 -7.98 45.82
C SER A 323 -14.03 -6.54 46.32
N THR A 324 -15.15 -5.87 46.01
CA THR A 324 -15.44 -4.51 46.47
C THR A 324 -15.55 -4.39 47.99
N LYS A 325 -15.76 -5.50 48.71
CA LYS A 325 -15.79 -5.51 50.18
C LYS A 325 -14.41 -5.70 50.81
N LEU A 326 -13.40 -6.10 50.04
CA LEU A 326 -12.03 -6.36 50.50
C LEU A 326 -11.03 -5.22 50.23
N ASN A 327 -11.47 -4.08 49.68
CA ASN A 327 -10.64 -2.87 49.57
C ASN A 327 -10.44 -2.20 50.95
N VAL A 328 -9.76 -2.90 51.86
CA VAL A 328 -9.52 -2.51 53.24
C VAL A 328 -8.02 -2.42 53.50
N ILE A 329 -7.61 -1.39 54.23
CA ILE A 329 -6.27 -1.26 54.81
C ILE A 329 -6.42 -1.27 56.33
N TYR A 330 -5.69 -2.15 57.01
CA TYR A 330 -5.66 -2.17 58.47
C TYR A 330 -4.64 -1.15 58.99
N ALA A 331 -5.10 -0.22 59.81
CA ALA A 331 -4.24 0.82 60.37
C ALA A 331 -3.19 0.24 61.33
N GLY A 332 -2.05 0.93 61.48
CA GLY A 332 -0.99 0.58 62.42
C GLY A 332 0.04 -0.43 61.90
N ILE A 333 -0.29 -1.19 60.87
CA ILE A 333 0.56 -2.28 60.34
C ILE A 333 0.92 -2.09 58.86
N PRO A 334 2.00 -2.72 58.37
CA PRO A 334 2.29 -2.80 56.94
C PRO A 334 1.27 -3.71 56.23
N ASN A 335 0.61 -3.19 55.19
CA ASN A 335 -0.32 -3.92 54.34
C ASN A 335 0.34 -4.13 52.97
N PRO A 336 0.58 -5.37 52.52
CA PRO A 336 1.22 -5.64 51.24
C PRO A 336 0.25 -5.43 50.06
N PHE A 337 0.75 -4.83 48.99
CA PHE A 337 0.03 -4.55 47.75
C PHE A 337 0.88 -4.93 46.54
N THR A 338 0.25 -5.52 45.54
CA THR A 338 0.84 -5.68 44.21
C THR A 338 0.14 -4.74 43.24
N VAL A 339 0.90 -3.96 42.49
CA VAL A 339 0.42 -2.95 41.53
C VAL A 339 1.00 -3.25 40.16
N SER A 340 0.10 -3.40 39.19
CA SER A 340 0.44 -3.64 37.78
C SER A 340 -0.47 -2.81 36.89
N ALA A 341 0.03 -2.40 35.74
CA ALA A 341 -0.76 -1.72 34.72
C ALA A 341 -0.48 -2.33 33.35
N ALA A 342 -1.54 -2.69 32.63
CA ALA A 342 -1.41 -3.25 31.28
C ALA A 342 -0.71 -2.24 30.36
N GLY A 343 0.22 -2.73 29.55
CA GLY A 343 1.00 -1.89 28.63
C GLY A 343 2.21 -1.19 29.26
N PHE A 344 2.45 -1.34 30.58
CA PHE A 344 3.59 -0.74 31.27
C PHE A 344 4.46 -1.79 31.96
N PRO A 345 5.81 -1.70 31.83
CA PRO A 345 6.70 -2.56 32.59
C PRO A 345 6.71 -2.18 34.08
N LEU A 346 6.90 -3.16 34.98
CA LEU A 346 6.73 -3.01 36.44
C LEU A 346 7.69 -1.96 37.03
N GLU A 347 8.88 -1.82 36.46
CA GLU A 347 9.90 -0.85 36.86
C GLU A 347 9.49 0.61 36.57
N SER A 348 8.65 0.83 35.56
CA SER A 348 8.14 2.17 35.21
C SER A 348 6.98 2.60 36.10
N ILE A 349 6.35 1.66 36.81
CA ILE A 349 5.19 1.92 37.66
C ILE A 349 5.64 2.61 38.95
N ARG A 350 4.87 3.61 39.35
CA ARG A 350 4.99 4.33 40.62
C ARG A 350 3.62 4.38 41.28
N ALA A 351 3.55 4.00 42.54
CA ALA A 351 2.34 4.11 43.35
C ALA A 351 2.59 5.08 44.51
N SER A 352 1.55 5.82 44.89
CA SER A 352 1.55 6.70 46.06
C SER A 352 0.21 6.59 46.81
N ILE A 353 0.20 7.03 48.07
CA ILE A 353 -1.02 7.01 48.91
C ILE A 353 -1.35 8.41 49.41
N SER A 354 -2.64 8.75 49.45
CA SER A 354 -3.13 10.07 49.89
C SER A 354 -3.02 10.32 51.40
N GLY A 355 -2.88 9.26 52.21
CA GLY A 355 -2.77 9.35 53.67
C GLY A 355 -2.03 8.15 54.25
N GLY A 356 -0.92 8.43 54.95
CA GLY A 356 -0.01 7.42 55.49
C GLY A 356 1.33 7.38 54.75
N SER A 357 1.94 6.20 54.67
CA SER A 357 3.22 5.98 54.00
C SER A 357 3.15 4.74 53.12
N MET A 358 3.87 4.78 52.00
CA MET A 358 4.01 3.66 51.07
C MET A 358 5.49 3.47 50.76
N SER A 359 5.96 2.23 50.80
CA SER A 359 7.35 1.85 50.52
C SER A 359 7.39 0.63 49.61
N GLY A 360 8.45 0.47 48.83
CA GLY A 360 8.57 -0.62 47.85
C GLY A 360 8.75 -0.12 46.41
N SER A 361 8.93 -1.06 45.48
CA SER A 361 9.20 -0.79 44.06
C SER A 361 8.88 -2.03 43.21
N ASN A 362 8.97 -1.89 41.88
CA ASN A 362 8.77 -2.98 40.91
C ASN A 362 7.44 -3.72 41.10
N GLY A 363 6.37 -2.95 41.33
CA GLY A 363 5.02 -3.47 41.51
C GLY A 363 4.71 -4.06 42.89
N ASN A 364 5.65 -4.11 43.84
CA ASN A 364 5.39 -4.59 45.20
C ASN A 364 5.54 -3.45 46.21
N TYR A 365 4.50 -3.21 47.01
CA TYR A 365 4.43 -2.10 47.94
C TYR A 365 3.92 -2.53 49.31
N ASN A 366 4.45 -1.92 50.37
CA ASN A 366 3.91 -1.99 51.72
C ASN A 366 3.31 -0.63 52.10
N VAL A 367 2.03 -0.66 52.48
CA VAL A 367 1.24 0.52 52.84
C VAL A 367 0.99 0.53 54.34
N LYS A 368 1.34 1.63 54.99
CA LYS A 368 1.10 1.83 56.42
C LYS A 368 0.32 3.11 56.66
N VAL A 369 -0.84 2.97 57.29
CA VAL A 369 -1.77 4.07 57.59
C VAL A 369 -1.88 4.24 59.11
N PRO A 370 -1.80 5.48 59.64
CA PRO A 370 -1.94 5.72 61.09
C PRO A 370 -3.36 5.43 61.60
N GLY A 371 -3.47 5.08 62.88
CA GLY A 371 -4.76 4.80 63.54
C GLY A 371 -5.74 5.96 63.56
N SER A 372 -5.26 7.21 63.43
CA SER A 372 -6.09 8.42 63.34
C SER A 372 -6.98 8.47 62.10
N LEU A 373 -6.65 7.69 61.05
CA LEU A 373 -7.42 7.64 59.81
C LEU A 373 -8.45 6.51 59.77
N VAL A 374 -8.61 5.72 60.85
CA VAL A 374 -9.63 4.66 60.88
C VAL A 374 -11.03 5.24 60.69
N GLY A 375 -11.81 4.63 59.79
CA GLY A 375 -13.14 5.10 59.41
C GLY A 375 -13.15 6.05 58.22
N GLN A 376 -11.98 6.46 57.72
CA GLN A 376 -11.84 7.28 56.52
C GLN A 376 -11.43 6.43 55.31
N ASP A 377 -11.55 7.01 54.12
CA ASP A 377 -11.06 6.44 52.86
C ASP A 377 -9.71 7.08 52.50
N VAL A 378 -8.78 6.25 52.01
CA VAL A 378 -7.51 6.69 51.44
C VAL A 378 -7.39 6.19 50.00
N SER A 379 -6.79 6.99 49.14
CA SER A 379 -6.60 6.64 47.73
C SER A 379 -5.18 6.19 47.46
N ILE A 380 -5.02 5.06 46.78
CA ILE A 380 -3.77 4.68 46.12
C ILE A 380 -3.81 5.20 44.69
N ASN A 381 -2.87 6.08 44.34
CA ASN A 381 -2.72 6.65 43.01
C ASN A 381 -1.60 5.92 42.28
N VAL A 382 -1.84 5.52 41.04
CA VAL A 382 -0.86 4.81 40.22
C VAL A 382 -0.50 5.68 39.02
N SER A 383 0.79 5.80 38.76
CA SER A 383 1.34 6.46 37.58
C SER A 383 2.44 5.61 36.95
N ALA A 384 2.77 5.88 35.69
CA ALA A 384 3.92 5.28 35.05
C ALA A 384 4.69 6.32 34.23
N ASN A 385 6.00 6.08 34.08
CA ASN A 385 6.81 6.84 33.16
C ASN A 385 6.65 6.27 31.75
N ASN A 386 6.23 7.11 30.80
CA ASN A 386 6.20 6.81 29.38
C ASN A 386 7.07 7.83 28.64
N ALA A 387 8.20 7.37 28.08
CA ALA A 387 9.12 8.19 27.30
C ALA A 387 9.49 9.55 27.97
N GLY A 388 9.73 9.53 29.28
CA GLY A 388 10.12 10.72 30.06
C GLY A 388 8.95 11.55 30.59
N LYS A 389 7.70 11.23 30.24
CA LYS A 389 6.49 11.88 30.78
C LYS A 389 5.78 10.97 31.77
N THR A 390 5.36 11.53 32.91
CA THR A 390 4.55 10.81 33.89
C THR A 390 3.09 10.79 33.43
N VAL A 391 2.52 9.60 33.28
CA VAL A 391 1.11 9.38 32.94
C VAL A 391 0.38 8.87 34.16
N SER A 392 -0.74 9.48 34.52
CA SER A 392 -1.63 8.99 35.57
C SER A 392 -2.43 7.80 35.05
N LEU A 393 -2.38 6.68 35.76
CA LEU A 393 -3.02 5.41 35.38
C LEU A 393 -4.31 5.15 36.17
N GLY A 394 -4.65 6.03 37.10
CA GLY A 394 -5.87 5.97 37.89
C GLY A 394 -5.62 6.01 39.40
N SER A 395 -6.73 5.98 40.13
CA SER A 395 -6.75 6.05 41.59
C SER A 395 -7.81 5.11 42.12
N GLN A 396 -7.47 4.34 43.16
CA GLN A 396 -8.39 3.41 43.80
C GLN A 396 -8.53 3.74 45.29
N LYS A 397 -9.77 3.82 45.76
CA LYS A 397 -10.10 4.11 47.17
C LYS A 397 -10.12 2.84 48.02
N PHE A 398 -9.53 2.93 49.20
CA PHE A 398 -9.46 1.91 50.23
C PHE A 398 -10.00 2.43 51.55
N ARG A 399 -10.80 1.61 52.23
CA ARG A 399 -11.36 1.92 53.55
C ARG A 399 -10.34 1.59 54.62
N VAL A 400 -10.04 2.54 55.48
CA VAL A 400 -9.13 2.30 56.61
C VAL A 400 -9.93 1.69 57.75
N LYS A 401 -9.60 0.45 58.13
CA LYS A 401 -10.19 -0.22 59.29
C LYS A 401 -9.19 -0.30 60.44
N GLY A 402 -9.71 -0.25 61.66
CA GLY A 402 -8.95 -0.65 62.83
C GLY A 402 -8.74 -2.14 62.81
N ILE A 403 -7.67 -2.60 63.46
CA ILE A 403 -7.46 -4.02 63.71
C ILE A 403 -8.65 -4.53 64.54
N PRO A 404 -9.17 -5.75 64.35
CA PRO A 404 -10.23 -6.31 65.19
C PRO A 404 -9.88 -6.31 66.68
N THR A 405 -10.89 -6.44 67.55
CA THR A 405 -10.67 -6.44 69.00
C THR A 405 -10.10 -7.80 69.42
N PRO A 406 -8.94 -7.86 70.09
CA PRO A 406 -8.38 -9.12 70.55
C PRO A 406 -9.20 -9.67 71.71
N VAL A 407 -8.94 -10.93 72.06
CA VAL A 407 -9.50 -11.62 73.22
C VAL A 407 -8.42 -11.71 74.28
N ALA A 408 -8.76 -11.30 75.51
CA ALA A 408 -7.84 -11.46 76.63
C ALA A 408 -7.72 -12.95 77.02
N LYS A 409 -6.51 -13.40 77.34
CA LYS A 409 -6.24 -14.78 77.77
C LYS A 409 -5.28 -14.78 78.95
N VAL A 410 -5.45 -15.76 79.84
CA VAL A 410 -4.51 -16.07 80.94
C VAL A 410 -4.15 -17.54 80.81
N GLY A 411 -2.87 -17.86 80.61
CA GLY A 411 -2.42 -19.23 80.32
C GLY A 411 -3.14 -19.85 79.11
N GLY A 412 -3.34 -19.06 78.05
CA GLY A 412 -4.06 -19.46 76.84
C GLY A 412 -5.59 -19.60 76.97
N ARG A 413 -6.19 -19.24 78.12
CA ARG A 413 -7.64 -19.41 78.36
C ARG A 413 -8.38 -18.10 78.48
N ALA A 414 -9.57 -18.03 77.89
CA ALA A 414 -10.49 -16.90 77.99
C ALA A 414 -11.47 -16.99 79.19
N GLY A 415 -11.24 -17.93 80.12
CA GLY A 415 -12.10 -18.19 81.29
C GLY A 415 -12.35 -19.67 81.52
N GLY A 416 -13.29 -19.98 82.43
CA GLY A 416 -13.75 -21.33 82.74
C GLY A 416 -13.10 -21.95 83.97
N ASP A 417 -13.21 -23.27 84.09
CA ASP A 417 -12.64 -24.00 85.22
C ASP A 417 -11.12 -24.16 85.09
N VAL A 418 -10.39 -23.89 86.17
CA VAL A 418 -8.92 -23.99 86.18
C VAL A 418 -8.44 -24.51 87.54
N ALA A 419 -7.43 -25.38 87.54
CA ALA A 419 -6.82 -25.84 88.77
C ALA A 419 -6.09 -24.69 89.48
N SER A 420 -6.15 -24.65 90.82
CA SER A 420 -5.49 -23.60 91.61
C SER A 420 -3.99 -23.43 91.31
N VAL A 421 -3.27 -24.53 91.09
CA VAL A 421 -1.83 -24.51 90.76
C VAL A 421 -1.58 -23.88 89.39
N GLN A 422 -2.43 -24.17 88.41
CA GLN A 422 -2.30 -23.65 87.05
C GLN A 422 -2.51 -22.13 86.99
N LEU A 423 -3.56 -21.61 87.64
CA LEU A 423 -3.78 -20.16 87.64
C LEU A 423 -2.68 -19.41 88.45
N LYS A 424 -2.09 -20.07 89.48
CA LYS A 424 -0.97 -19.52 90.25
C LYS A 424 0.33 -19.44 89.47
N SER A 425 0.58 -20.40 88.56
CA SER A 425 1.80 -20.41 87.75
C SER A 425 1.81 -19.34 86.67
N GLU A 426 0.64 -18.88 86.22
CA GLU A 426 0.55 -17.81 85.23
C GLU A 426 1.15 -16.50 85.76
N THR A 427 1.70 -15.72 84.83
CA THR A 427 2.45 -14.49 85.14
C THR A 427 1.87 -13.25 84.49
N GLU A 428 0.95 -13.38 83.53
CA GLU A 428 0.36 -12.23 82.84
C GLU A 428 -1.00 -12.51 82.20
N ILE A 429 -1.66 -11.43 81.79
CA ILE A 429 -2.78 -11.42 80.85
C ILE A 429 -2.22 -11.04 79.48
N GLU A 430 -2.52 -11.87 78.49
CA GLU A 430 -2.18 -11.64 77.09
C GLU A 430 -3.44 -11.22 76.32
N ALA A 431 -3.24 -10.58 75.16
CA ALA A 431 -4.33 -10.23 74.25
C ALA A 431 -4.00 -10.80 72.88
N ASP A 432 -4.75 -11.83 72.51
CA ASP A 432 -4.56 -12.57 71.26
C ASP A 432 -5.70 -12.28 70.29
N LEU A 433 -5.38 -12.31 69.00
CA LEU A 433 -6.39 -12.22 67.96
C LEU A 433 -6.31 -13.46 67.08
N ASP A 434 -7.27 -14.35 67.27
CA ASP A 434 -7.43 -15.57 66.46
C ASP A 434 -8.03 -15.18 65.08
N ASP A 435 -7.71 -15.96 64.04
CA ASP A 435 -8.23 -15.82 62.67
C ASP A 435 -7.99 -14.47 61.97
N PHE A 436 -6.87 -13.80 62.26
CA PHE A 436 -6.46 -12.58 61.57
C PHE A 436 -5.28 -12.82 60.62
N PRO A 437 -5.34 -12.38 59.33
CA PRO A 437 -4.32 -12.68 58.34
C PRO A 437 -2.97 -11.97 58.56
N PHE A 438 -2.85 -11.15 59.60
CA PHE A 438 -1.61 -10.44 59.94
C PHE A 438 -1.16 -10.84 61.35
N ASP A 439 0.14 -11.04 61.51
CA ASP A 439 0.75 -11.20 62.83
C ASP A 439 0.79 -9.83 63.53
N VAL A 440 0.04 -9.72 64.63
CA VAL A 440 -0.11 -8.47 65.39
C VAL A 440 0.03 -8.74 66.88
N LYS A 441 0.75 -7.86 67.56
CA LYS A 441 0.97 -7.93 69.02
C LYS A 441 0.21 -6.82 69.72
N PHE A 442 -0.52 -7.19 70.75
CA PHE A 442 -1.23 -6.25 71.63
C PHE A 442 -0.51 -6.14 72.97
N LYS A 443 -0.64 -4.98 73.61
CA LYS A 443 -0.12 -4.76 74.97
C LYS A 443 -1.28 -4.48 75.92
N ILE A 444 -1.38 -5.22 77.02
CA ILE A 444 -2.29 -4.86 78.11
C ILE A 444 -1.73 -3.65 78.86
N GLN A 445 -2.56 -2.64 79.05
CA GLN A 445 -2.23 -1.41 79.74
C GLN A 445 -2.65 -1.43 81.21
N ARG A 446 -3.85 -1.94 81.48
CA ARG A 446 -4.41 -2.05 82.84
C ARG A 446 -5.55 -3.06 82.88
N TYR A 447 -5.85 -3.54 84.07
CA TYR A 447 -7.01 -4.39 84.36
C TYR A 447 -7.39 -4.22 85.84
N LYS A 448 -8.50 -4.81 86.26
CA LYS A 448 -8.87 -5.01 87.67
C LYS A 448 -8.98 -6.51 87.93
N LEU A 449 -8.38 -6.97 89.01
CA LEU A 449 -8.50 -8.34 89.48
C LEU A 449 -9.47 -8.38 90.65
N THR A 450 -10.59 -9.08 90.49
CA THR A 450 -11.56 -9.32 91.57
C THR A 450 -11.50 -10.78 92.00
N ILE A 451 -11.22 -11.04 93.28
CA ILE A 451 -11.17 -12.38 93.85
C ILE A 451 -12.30 -12.54 94.88
N ILE A 452 -13.07 -13.62 94.76
CA ILE A 452 -14.15 -13.98 95.69
C ILE A 452 -13.90 -15.37 96.24
N LYS A 453 -13.29 -15.45 97.43
CA LYS A 453 -13.02 -16.72 98.12
C LYS A 453 -14.32 -17.28 98.75
N PRO A 454 -14.41 -18.59 98.99
CA PRO A 454 -15.56 -19.16 99.68
C PRO A 454 -15.81 -18.47 101.03
N ARG A 455 -17.04 -17.96 101.23
CA ARG A 455 -17.46 -17.27 102.47
C ARG A 455 -16.64 -16.00 102.81
N SER A 456 -16.12 -15.30 101.80
CA SER A 456 -15.40 -14.03 101.98
C SER A 456 -15.94 -12.94 101.06
N ASP A 457 -15.76 -11.68 101.45
CA ASP A 457 -16.09 -10.53 100.60
C ASP A 457 -15.18 -10.46 99.36
N ALA A 458 -15.68 -9.83 98.30
CA ALA A 458 -14.93 -9.62 97.08
C ALA A 458 -13.80 -8.59 97.30
N VAL A 459 -12.59 -8.93 96.86
CA VAL A 459 -11.44 -8.02 96.89
C VAL A 459 -11.06 -7.67 95.46
N THR A 460 -11.11 -6.38 95.13
CA THR A 460 -10.72 -5.85 93.82
C THR A 460 -9.41 -5.10 93.90
N ILE A 461 -8.44 -5.47 93.06
CA ILE A 461 -7.09 -4.91 93.02
C ILE A 461 -6.81 -4.39 91.60
N PRO A 462 -6.39 -3.13 91.42
CA PRO A 462 -5.98 -2.64 90.12
C PRO A 462 -4.64 -3.25 89.70
N GLY A 463 -4.57 -3.70 88.44
CA GLY A 463 -3.36 -4.15 87.76
C GLY A 463 -2.86 -3.11 86.76
N SER A 464 -1.53 -2.96 86.69
CA SER A 464 -0.83 -2.11 85.71
C SER A 464 -0.02 -2.98 84.76
N GLY A 465 -0.14 -2.75 83.46
CA GLY A 465 0.42 -3.62 82.42
C GLY A 465 -0.30 -4.97 82.32
N GLY A 466 0.29 -5.92 81.59
CA GLY A 466 -0.20 -7.31 81.50
C GLY A 466 0.26 -8.21 82.63
N SER A 467 1.41 -7.91 83.25
CA SER A 467 2.02 -8.78 84.26
C SER A 467 1.26 -8.82 85.59
N PHE A 468 1.32 -9.96 86.26
CA PHE A 468 0.89 -10.17 87.63
C PHE A 468 2.04 -9.80 88.59
N ALA A 469 2.02 -8.56 89.10
CA ALA A 469 3.03 -8.04 90.01
C ALA A 469 2.42 -7.48 91.30
N GLY A 470 3.24 -7.35 92.35
CA GLY A 470 2.85 -6.72 93.62
C GLY A 470 1.59 -7.33 94.25
N ALA A 471 0.63 -6.47 94.59
CA ALA A 471 -0.64 -6.87 95.23
C ALA A 471 -1.43 -7.88 94.38
N VAL A 472 -1.35 -7.79 93.05
CA VAL A 472 -2.02 -8.75 92.15
C VAL A 472 -1.42 -10.14 92.29
N LYS A 473 -0.08 -10.28 92.25
CA LYS A 473 0.56 -11.60 92.41
C LYS A 473 0.32 -12.18 93.79
N GLY A 474 0.32 -11.35 94.83
CA GLY A 474 -0.04 -11.76 96.20
C GLY A 474 -1.47 -12.33 96.26
N ALA A 475 -2.43 -11.65 95.64
CA ALA A 475 -3.82 -12.08 95.58
C ALA A 475 -3.98 -13.40 94.78
N ILE A 476 -3.32 -13.53 93.63
CA ILE A 476 -3.24 -14.76 92.83
C ILE A 476 -2.51 -15.88 93.58
N ASN A 477 -1.53 -15.63 94.45
CA ASN A 477 -0.92 -16.72 95.23
C ASN A 477 -1.86 -17.22 96.34
N SER A 478 -2.79 -16.37 96.79
CA SER A 478 -3.70 -16.64 97.90
C SER A 478 -4.98 -17.41 97.53
N ILE A 479 -5.21 -17.70 96.24
CA ILE A 479 -6.40 -18.45 95.78
C ILE A 479 -6.37 -19.89 96.27
N THR A 480 -7.55 -20.41 96.60
CA THR A 480 -7.80 -21.81 96.99
C THR A 480 -8.92 -22.40 96.12
N PRO A 481 -9.07 -23.73 96.05
CA PRO A 481 -10.25 -24.37 95.47
C PRO A 481 -11.56 -23.72 95.94
N GLY A 482 -12.50 -23.53 95.01
CA GLY A 482 -13.78 -22.85 95.23
C GLY A 482 -13.74 -21.32 95.07
N THR A 483 -12.57 -20.73 94.82
CA THR A 483 -12.47 -19.27 94.59
C THR A 483 -12.91 -18.90 93.18
N ARG A 484 -13.62 -17.78 93.03
CA ARG A 484 -13.88 -17.15 91.72
C ARG A 484 -12.91 -16.00 91.48
N VAL A 485 -12.32 -15.97 90.30
CA VAL A 485 -11.36 -14.94 89.88
C VAL A 485 -11.88 -14.25 88.63
N PHE A 486 -12.01 -12.93 88.68
CA PHE A 486 -12.42 -12.11 87.56
C PHE A 486 -11.31 -11.14 87.17
N PHE A 487 -11.04 -11.06 85.87
CA PHE A 487 -10.25 -9.98 85.29
C PHE A 487 -11.19 -9.05 84.54
N GLU A 488 -11.34 -7.83 85.04
CA GLU A 488 -12.32 -6.84 84.62
C GLU A 488 -11.62 -5.57 84.12
N ASP A 489 -12.34 -4.70 83.40
CA ASP A 489 -11.79 -3.45 82.85
C ASP A 489 -10.43 -3.62 82.13
N ILE A 490 -10.25 -4.73 81.41
CA ILE A 490 -9.00 -5.06 80.72
C ILE A 490 -8.84 -4.09 79.54
N VAL A 491 -7.86 -3.21 79.58
CA VAL A 491 -7.56 -2.28 78.49
C VAL A 491 -6.31 -2.75 77.75
N SER A 492 -6.43 -2.94 76.44
CA SER A 492 -5.31 -3.25 75.55
C SER A 492 -5.04 -2.11 74.56
N ILE A 493 -3.81 -2.03 74.06
CA ILE A 493 -3.43 -1.16 72.94
C ILE A 493 -2.82 -2.00 71.81
N GLY A 494 -3.28 -1.77 70.58
CA GLY A 494 -2.73 -2.40 69.37
C GLY A 494 -1.65 -1.55 68.70
N PRO A 495 -1.01 -2.06 67.63
CA PRO A 495 -0.04 -1.30 66.84
C PRO A 495 -0.67 -0.13 66.07
N ASP A 496 -2.01 -0.07 65.99
CA ASP A 496 -2.77 1.10 65.52
C ASP A 496 -2.82 2.24 66.53
N GLY A 497 -2.28 2.05 67.74
CA GLY A 497 -2.24 3.05 68.82
C GLY A 497 -3.60 3.28 69.50
N ARG A 498 -4.61 2.47 69.17
CA ARG A 498 -5.96 2.61 69.72
C ARG A 498 -6.12 1.74 70.96
N GLN A 499 -6.70 2.32 72.00
CA GLN A 499 -7.06 1.58 73.20
C GLN A 499 -8.40 0.88 73.02
N LYS A 500 -8.50 -0.35 73.53
CA LYS A 500 -9.72 -1.16 73.51
C LYS A 500 -9.96 -1.78 74.87
N ILE A 501 -11.20 -1.71 75.32
CA ILE A 501 -11.66 -2.45 76.50
C ILE A 501 -12.05 -3.86 76.02
N LEU A 502 -11.44 -4.86 76.64
CA LEU A 502 -11.65 -6.27 76.31
C LEU A 502 -12.71 -6.87 77.24
N PRO A 503 -13.43 -7.92 76.79
CA PRO A 503 -14.34 -8.66 77.65
C PRO A 503 -13.66 -9.18 78.92
N SER A 504 -14.40 -9.21 80.02
CA SER A 504 -13.90 -9.73 81.28
C SER A 504 -13.67 -11.23 81.23
N LEU A 505 -12.65 -11.71 81.94
CA LEU A 505 -12.38 -13.13 82.10
C LEU A 505 -12.94 -13.59 83.45
N ALA A 506 -13.56 -14.76 83.48
CA ALA A 506 -14.08 -15.37 84.69
C ALA A 506 -13.55 -16.79 84.84
N PHE A 507 -12.87 -17.05 85.95
CA PHE A 507 -12.31 -18.36 86.27
C PHE A 507 -12.93 -18.93 87.55
N SER A 508 -13.34 -20.20 87.51
CA SER A 508 -13.67 -20.98 88.70
C SER A 508 -12.47 -21.85 89.06
N VAL A 509 -11.90 -21.61 90.25
CA VAL A 509 -10.76 -22.38 90.74
C VAL A 509 -11.25 -23.71 91.31
N LYS A 510 -10.83 -24.82 90.71
CA LYS A 510 -11.10 -26.18 91.19
C LYS A 510 -9.98 -26.72 92.07
#